data_AF-A0A9N8VHF8-F1
#
_entry.id   AF-A0A9N8VHF8-F1
#
_cell.length_a   1.000
_cell.length_b   1.000
_cell.length_c   1.000
_cell.angle_alpha   90.00
_cell.angle_beta   90.00
_cell.angle_gamma   90.00
#
_symmetry.space_group_name_H-M   'P 1'
#
loop_
_entity.id
_entity.type
_entity.pdbx_description
1 polymer ?
#
loop_
_entity_poly.entity_id
_entity_poly.type
_entity_poly.pdbx_seq_one_letter_code
_entity_poly.pdbx_strand_id
1 'polypeptide(L)'
;MVEEKSKVIELAHRTSNKFAAHCYSLDLTMVEEAQLYKWIMKLHKDGFTVNYSSIKMKMVEIMRLNARLAQDEAEKLAIANF
;
A
#
# COMPACT_ATOMS: atom_id res chain seq x y z
N MET A 1 21.41 12.49 -22.97
CA MET A 1 20.42 11.54 -23.52
C MET A 1 20.48 10.13 -22.93
N VAL A 2 21.64 9.60 -22.49
CA VAL A 2 21.73 8.26 -21.87
C VAL A 2 21.49 8.28 -20.35
N GLU A 3 21.93 9.33 -19.65
CA GLU A 3 21.80 9.46 -18.19
C GLU A 3 20.35 9.61 -17.70
N GLU A 4 19.48 10.24 -18.49
CA GLU A 4 18.08 10.48 -18.12
C GLU A 4 17.26 9.19 -18.10
N LYS A 5 17.47 8.29 -19.07
CA LYS A 5 16.80 6.99 -19.12
C LYS A 5 17.21 6.09 -17.95
N SER A 6 18.47 6.19 -17.50
CA SER A 6 18.97 5.42 -16.36
C SER A 6 18.33 5.86 -15.04
N LYS A 7 18.12 7.18 -14.84
CA LYS A 7 17.42 7.71 -13.65
C LYS A 7 15.96 7.29 -13.56
N VAL A 8 15.26 7.21 -14.69
CA VAL A 8 13.85 6.75 -14.72
C VAL A 8 13.74 5.27 -14.34
N ILE A 9 14.66 4.43 -14.81
CA ILE A 9 14.72 3.00 -14.46
C ILE A 9 15.07 2.82 -12.98
N GLU A 10 16.05 3.57 -12.45
CA GLU A 10 16.37 3.55 -11.01
C GLU A 10 15.21 4.03 -10.14
N LEU A 11 14.47 5.06 -10.57
CA LEU A 11 13.30 5.55 -9.87
C LEU A 11 12.17 4.51 -9.87
N ALA A 12 11.91 3.87 -11.02
CA ALA A 12 10.94 2.80 -11.14
C ALA A 12 11.31 1.60 -10.25
N HIS A 13 12.58 1.18 -10.23
CA HIS A 13 13.08 0.12 -9.36
C HIS A 13 13.02 0.48 -7.87
N ARG A 14 13.37 1.71 -7.47
CA ARG A 14 13.23 2.14 -6.06
C ARG A 14 11.78 2.20 -5.62
N THR A 15 10.88 2.64 -6.50
CA THR A 15 9.46 2.74 -6.20
C THR A 15 8.85 1.34 -6.11
N SER A 16 9.20 0.45 -7.05
CA SER A 16 8.81 -0.96 -7.05
C SER A 16 9.35 -1.71 -5.83
N ASN A 17 10.63 -1.51 -5.45
CA ASN A 17 11.20 -2.15 -4.25
C ASN A 17 10.61 -1.61 -2.94
N LYS A 18 10.31 -0.31 -2.85
CA LYS A 18 9.59 0.25 -1.69
C LYS A 18 8.16 -0.28 -1.61
N PHE A 19 7.48 -0.39 -2.75
CA PHE A 19 6.13 -0.94 -2.84
C PHE A 19 6.10 -2.43 -2.49
N ALA A 20 7.05 -3.21 -3.02
CA ALA A 20 7.23 -4.61 -2.69
C ALA A 20 7.56 -4.79 -1.20
N ALA A 21 8.49 -4.01 -0.65
CA ALA A 21 8.79 -4.05 0.78
C ALA A 21 7.58 -3.71 1.66
N HIS A 22 6.74 -2.74 1.24
CA HIS A 22 5.48 -2.39 1.91
C HIS A 22 4.41 -3.48 1.78
N CYS A 23 4.41 -4.24 0.67
CA CYS A 23 3.53 -5.39 0.47
C CYS A 23 3.99 -6.64 1.25
N TYR A 24 5.30 -6.76 1.51
CA TYR A 24 5.90 -7.87 2.26
C TYR A 24 5.99 -7.61 3.77
N SER A 25 5.99 -6.35 4.22
CA SER A 25 5.79 -6.03 5.64
C SER A 25 4.33 -6.26 6.00
N LEU A 26 4.07 -7.24 6.85
CA LEU A 26 2.76 -7.55 7.45
C LEU A 26 2.18 -6.43 8.34
N ASP A 27 2.83 -5.26 8.37
CA ASP A 27 2.55 -4.18 9.29
C ASP A 27 2.31 -2.86 8.55
N LEU A 28 1.31 -2.14 9.05
CA LEU A 28 1.09 -0.75 8.74
C LEU A 28 2.32 0.07 9.13
N THR A 29 2.66 1.09 8.33
CA THR A 29 3.64 2.09 8.76
C THR A 29 3.17 2.78 10.05
N MET A 30 4.10 3.40 10.77
CA MET A 30 3.76 4.20 11.95
C MET A 30 2.70 5.29 11.67
N VAL A 31 2.71 5.87 10.46
CA VAL A 31 1.75 6.89 10.05
C VAL A 31 0.36 6.28 9.87
N GLU A 32 0.27 5.14 9.18
CA GLU A 32 -0.98 4.41 8.96
C GLU A 32 -1.55 3.87 10.28
N GLU A 33 -0.71 3.36 11.19
CA GLU A 33 -1.12 2.97 12.56
C GLU A 33 -1.71 4.15 13.34
N ALA A 34 -1.03 5.30 13.33
CA ALA A 34 -1.53 6.48 14.04
C ALA A 34 -2.86 6.97 13.46
N GLN A 35 -3.05 6.87 12.15
CA GLN A 35 -4.29 7.25 11.48
C GLN A 35 -5.42 6.25 11.77
N LEU A 36 -5.13 4.96 11.75
CA LEU A 36 -6.07 3.90 12.13
C LEU A 36 -6.54 4.08 13.57
N TYR A 37 -5.61 4.35 14.50
CA TYR A 37 -5.94 4.63 15.90
C TYR A 37 -6.87 5.83 16.05
N LYS A 38 -6.57 6.96 15.37
CA LYS A 38 -7.44 8.15 15.41
C LYS A 38 -8.85 7.86 14.89
N TRP A 39 -8.96 7.07 13.83
CA TRP A 39 -10.26 6.70 13.26
C TRP A 39 -11.07 5.81 14.20
N ILE A 40 -10.43 4.80 14.80
CA ILE A 40 -11.07 3.92 15.79
C ILE A 40 -11.52 4.71 17.02
N MET A 41 -10.70 5.64 17.51
CA MET A 41 -11.08 6.49 18.63
C MET A 41 -12.28 7.37 18.30
N LYS A 42 -12.41 7.83 17.04
CA LYS A 42 -13.59 8.55 16.58
C LYS A 42 -14.83 7.64 16.59
N LEU A 43 -14.73 6.41 16.07
CA LEU A 43 -15.83 5.45 16.10
C LEU A 43 -16.32 5.16 17.53
N HIS A 44 -15.39 5.03 18.48
CA HIS A 44 -15.74 4.88 19.90
C HIS A 44 -16.48 6.10 20.45
N LYS A 45 -16.06 7.32 20.09
CA LYS A 45 -16.78 8.56 20.46
C LYS A 45 -18.18 8.63 19.86
N ASP A 46 -18.34 8.09 18.66
CA ASP A 46 -19.63 8.01 17.97
C ASP A 46 -20.52 6.86 18.50
N GLY A 47 -20.07 6.12 19.53
CA GLY A 47 -20.82 5.07 20.22
C GLY A 47 -20.65 3.66 19.65
N PHE A 48 -19.76 3.47 18.68
CA PHE A 48 -19.48 2.16 18.10
C PHE A 48 -18.42 1.41 18.91
N THR A 49 -18.66 0.14 19.21
CA THR A 49 -17.64 -0.73 19.82
C THR A 49 -16.94 -1.52 18.72
N VAL A 50 -15.71 -1.14 18.39
CA VAL A 50 -14.87 -1.82 17.39
C VAL A 50 -13.55 -2.30 18.00
N ASN A 51 -13.09 -3.48 17.59
CA ASN A 51 -11.81 -4.06 18.02
C ASN A 51 -10.68 -3.62 17.07
N TYR A 52 -9.64 -3.01 17.62
CA TYR A 52 -8.52 -2.48 16.84
C TYR A 52 -7.84 -3.54 15.97
N SER A 53 -7.48 -4.69 16.55
CA SER A 53 -6.78 -5.77 15.85
C SER A 53 -7.59 -6.31 14.68
N SER A 54 -8.90 -6.49 14.85
CA SER A 54 -9.78 -6.95 13.78
C SER A 54 -9.84 -5.97 12.61
N ILE A 55 -9.93 -4.66 12.90
CA ILE A 55 -9.93 -3.63 11.87
C ILE A 55 -8.55 -3.54 11.19
N LYS A 56 -7.45 -3.61 11.95
CA LYS A 56 -6.08 -3.64 11.40
C LYS A 56 -5.91 -4.78 10.41
N MET A 57 -6.33 -6.00 10.77
CA MET A 57 -6.25 -7.16 9.86
C MET A 57 -7.03 -6.92 8.57
N LYS A 58 -8.26 -6.41 8.65
CA LYS A 58 -9.08 -6.10 7.46
C LYS A 58 -8.47 -5.02 6.58
N MET A 59 -7.88 -4.00 7.18
CA MET A 59 -7.18 -2.96 6.44
C MET A 59 -5.97 -3.51 5.68
N VAL A 60 -5.16 -4.34 6.33
CA VAL A 60 -4.00 -5.00 5.70
C VAL A 60 -4.44 -5.94 4.56
N GLU A 61 -5.52 -6.72 4.76
CA GLU A 61 -6.11 -7.56 3.69
C GLU A 61 -6.50 -6.72 2.46
N ILE A 62 -7.18 -5.59 2.66
CA ILE A 62 -7.60 -4.70 1.58
C ILE A 62 -6.39 -4.09 0.86
N MET A 63 -5.38 -3.64 1.60
CA MET A 63 -4.16 -3.06 1.01
C MET A 63 -3.42 -4.08 0.12
N ARG A 64 -3.36 -5.35 0.53
CA ARG A 64 -2.80 -6.43 -0.29
C ARG A 64 -3.57 -6.65 -1.58
N LEU A 65 -4.89 -6.63 -1.51
CA LEU A 65 -5.73 -6.77 -2.70
C LEU A 65 -5.52 -5.61 -3.66
N ASN A 66 -5.48 -4.38 -3.15
CA ASN A 66 -5.23 -3.19 -3.97
C ASN A 66 -3.83 -3.23 -4.62
N ALA A 67 -2.81 -3.68 -3.88
CA ALA A 67 -1.46 -3.82 -4.44
C ALA A 67 -1.41 -4.84 -5.57
N ARG A 68 -2.10 -5.98 -5.41
CA ARG A 68 -2.20 -6.99 -6.46
C ARG A 68 -2.95 -6.46 -7.70
N LEU A 69 -4.06 -5.76 -7.50
CA LEU A 69 -4.80 -5.15 -8.61
C LEU A 69 -3.96 -4.13 -9.38
N ALA A 70 -3.19 -3.28 -8.68
CA ALA A 70 -2.30 -2.32 -9.31
C ALA A 70 -1.18 -3.00 -10.12
N GLN A 71 -0.66 -4.13 -9.63
CA GLN A 71 0.30 -4.95 -10.38
C GLN A 71 -0.34 -5.54 -11.64
N ASP A 72 -1.51 -6.16 -11.52
CA ASP A 72 -2.24 -6.75 -12.65
C ASP A 72 -2.54 -5.70 -13.74
N GLU A 73 -2.86 -4.46 -13.35
CA GLU A 73 -3.04 -3.34 -14.28
C GLU A 73 -1.74 -2.92 -14.98
N ALA A 74 -0.63 -2.82 -14.23
CA ALA A 74 0.68 -2.48 -14.79
C ALA A 74 1.17 -3.53 -15.79
N GLU A 75 0.96 -4.82 -15.51
CA GLU A 75 1.33 -5.93 -16.41
C GLU A 75 0.53 -5.89 -17.71
N LYS A 76 -0.78 -5.64 -17.64
CA LYS A 76 -1.62 -5.47 -18.85
C LYS A 76 -1.16 -4.32 -19.72
N LEU A 77 -0.82 -3.18 -19.13
CA LEU A 77 -0.30 -2.02 -19.85
C LEU A 77 1.07 -2.30 -20.48
N ALA A 78 1.94 -3.07 -19.82
CA ALA A 78 3.23 -3.45 -20.37
C ALA A 78 3.07 -4.35 -21.61
N ILE A 79 2.16 -5.32 -21.56
CA ILE A 79 1.85 -6.22 -22.70
C ILE A 79 1.26 -5.45 -23.89
N ALA A 80 0.40 -4.46 -23.63
CA ALA A 80 -0.23 -3.67 -24.70
C ALA A 80 0.72 -2.73 -25.45
N ASN A 81 1.92 -2.48 -24.92
CA ASN A 81 2.93 -1.58 -25.49
C ASN A 81 4.11 -2.32 -26.15
N PHE A 82 4.01 -3.65 -26.32
CA PHE A 82 4.93 -4.51 -27.09
C PHE A 82 4.23 -5.05 -28.33
#